data_AF-A0A497SQ89-F1
#
_entry.id   AF-A0A497SQ89-F1
#
_cell.length_a   1.000
_cell.length_b   1.000
_cell.length_c   1.000
_cell.angle_alpha   90.00
_cell.angle_beta   90.00
_cell.angle_gamma   90.00
#
_symmetry.space_group_name_H-M   'P 1'
#
loop_
_entity.id
_entity.type
_entity.pdbx_description
1 polymer ?
#
loop_
_entity_poly.entity_id
_entity_poly.type
_entity_poly.pdbx_seq_one_letter_code
_entity_poly.pdbx_strand_id
1 'polypeptide(L)'
;MKGNMNTIMVTIVSVVMLLFIITSIFSIFSTVSAKESLYEKMANPLVWGAKEVVKYGSEKFIKTCENLLLEVETIFVYDEVERECSRWYLSCTKDVENAPQNPWTKLKVSEEDLETVNYLAKECKTSGIDRLRKRWIEENSYFANKNELEQYNLIKNACGSILVKRIYG
;
A
#
# COMPACT_ATOMS: atom_id res chain seq x y z
N MET A 1 31.77 36.11 38.06
CA MET A 1 31.36 34.76 37.61
C MET A 1 29.96 34.68 36.96
N LYS A 2 29.14 35.75 36.97
CA LYS A 2 27.79 35.75 36.33
C LYS A 2 27.80 35.71 34.78
N GLY A 3 28.82 36.30 34.13
CA GLY A 3 28.91 36.35 32.66
C GLY A 3 29.14 34.99 31.99
N ASN A 4 29.99 34.13 32.58
CA ASN A 4 30.27 32.79 32.03
C ASN A 4 29.05 31.85 32.10
N MET A 5 28.20 32.00 33.12
CA MET A 5 27.07 31.10 33.33
C MET A 5 25.97 31.31 32.28
N ASN A 6 25.72 32.57 31.87
CA ASN A 6 24.80 32.87 30.79
C ASN A 6 25.33 32.37 29.44
N THR A 7 26.62 32.55 29.14
CA THR A 7 27.22 32.05 27.90
C THR A 7 27.18 30.52 27.82
N ILE A 8 27.51 29.83 28.91
CA ILE A 8 27.43 28.35 28.97
C ILE A 8 25.98 27.88 28.78
N MET A 9 25.01 28.52 29.44
CA MET A 9 23.60 28.14 29.31
C MET A 9 23.06 28.37 27.88
N VAL A 10 23.40 29.51 27.25
CA VAL A 10 23.03 29.80 25.86
C VAL A 10 23.64 28.79 24.89
N THR A 11 24.90 28.41 25.09
CA THR A 11 25.56 27.38 24.26
C THR A 11 24.88 26.01 24.43
N ILE A 12 24.57 25.61 25.67
CA ILE A 12 23.85 24.34 25.93
C ILE A 12 22.48 24.35 25.25
N VAL A 13 21.69 25.42 25.41
CA VAL A 13 20.37 25.53 24.77
C VAL A 13 20.49 25.50 23.25
N SER A 14 21.50 26.16 22.68
CA SER A 14 21.75 26.17 21.24
C SER A 14 22.10 24.78 20.71
N VAL A 15 22.95 24.03 21.42
CA VAL A 15 23.33 22.66 21.06
C VAL A 15 22.13 21.71 21.17
N VAL A 16 21.34 21.82 22.24
CA VAL A 16 20.13 21.01 22.43
C VAL A 16 19.11 21.29 21.32
N MET A 17 18.86 22.55 20.97
CA MET A 17 17.98 22.89 19.85
C MET A 17 18.49 22.33 18.52
N LEU A 18 19.79 22.42 18.25
CA LEU A 18 20.40 21.83 17.05
C LEU A 18 20.19 20.31 16.99
N LEU A 19 20.37 19.60 18.11
CA LEU A 19 20.13 18.17 18.19
C LEU A 19 18.66 17.82 17.93
N PHE A 20 17.71 18.59 18.48
CA PHE A 20 16.28 18.42 18.20
C PHE A 20 15.92 18.64 16.73
N ILE A 21 16.53 19.62 16.07
CA ILE A 21 16.33 19.88 14.64
C ILE A 21 16.87 18.69 13.82
N ILE A 22 18.08 18.21 14.13
CA ILE A 22 18.69 17.08 13.43
C ILE A 22 17.85 15.81 13.57
N THR A 23 17.38 15.48 14.78
CA THR A 23 16.56 14.29 15.00
C THR A 23 15.21 14.39 14.27
N SER A 24 14.58 15.55 14.29
CA SER A 24 13.31 15.79 13.59
C SER A 24 13.47 15.64 12.07
N ILE A 25 14.55 16.21 11.50
CA ILE A 25 14.87 16.07 10.09
C ILE A 25 15.11 14.59 9.72
N PHE A 26 15.89 13.85 10.52
CA PHE A 26 16.17 12.44 10.29
C PHE A 26 14.89 11.57 10.36
N SER A 27 13.99 11.86 11.30
CA SER A 27 12.69 11.19 11.40
C SER A 27 11.81 11.42 10.17
N ILE A 28 11.81 12.64 9.62
CA ILE A 28 11.05 12.95 8.39
C ILE A 28 11.66 12.19 7.20
N PHE A 29 12.99 12.24 7.03
CA PHE A 29 13.66 11.54 5.93
C PHE A 29 13.45 10.03 5.97
N SER A 30 13.53 9.41 7.14
CA SER A 30 13.30 7.97 7.27
C SER A 30 11.85 7.58 6.93
N THR A 31 10.88 8.42 7.28
CA THR A 31 9.47 8.20 6.92
C THR A 31 9.23 8.32 5.41
N VAL A 32 9.80 9.35 4.78
CA VAL A 32 9.74 9.56 3.31
C VAL A 32 10.34 8.37 2.57
N SER A 33 11.55 7.94 2.95
CA SER A 33 12.23 6.80 2.34
C SER A 33 11.45 5.49 2.51
N ALA A 34 10.81 5.28 3.66
CA ALA A 34 9.98 4.10 3.90
C ALA A 34 8.74 4.08 2.99
N LYS A 35 8.07 5.22 2.81
CA LYS A 35 6.91 5.35 1.90
C LYS A 35 7.32 5.11 0.45
N GLU A 36 8.39 5.74 -0.01
CA GLU A 36 8.91 5.53 -1.37
C GLU A 36 9.20 4.05 -1.64
N SER A 37 9.91 3.38 -0.72
CA SER A 37 10.21 1.95 -0.82
C SER A 37 8.96 1.07 -0.84
N LEU A 38 7.90 1.43 -0.10
CA LEU A 38 6.63 0.71 -0.12
C LEU A 38 5.98 0.81 -1.50
N TYR A 39 5.86 2.03 -2.03
CA TYR A 39 5.24 2.29 -3.33
C TYR A 39 6.03 1.65 -4.48
N GLU A 40 7.36 1.66 -4.44
CA GLU A 40 8.19 0.96 -5.42
C GLU A 40 7.93 -0.55 -5.43
N LYS A 41 7.88 -1.19 -4.25
CA LYS A 41 7.61 -2.63 -4.16
C LYS A 41 6.22 -2.98 -4.67
N MET A 42 5.22 -2.18 -4.28
CA MET A 42 3.81 -2.45 -4.57
C MET A 42 3.35 -1.92 -5.93
N ALA A 43 4.16 -1.13 -6.65
CA ALA A 43 3.89 -0.75 -8.05
C ALA A 43 4.30 -1.80 -9.07
N ASN A 44 5.13 -2.77 -8.66
CA ASN A 44 5.50 -3.88 -9.53
C ASN A 44 4.33 -4.84 -9.70
N PRO A 45 4.16 -5.43 -10.90
CA PRO A 45 3.18 -6.50 -11.10
C PRO A 45 3.62 -7.73 -10.29
N LEU A 46 2.91 -8.01 -9.20
CA LEU A 46 3.14 -9.21 -8.40
C LEU A 46 2.37 -10.38 -9.01
N VAL A 47 3.02 -11.55 -8.99
CA VAL A 47 2.34 -12.83 -9.21
C VAL A 47 1.83 -13.29 -7.86
N TRP A 48 0.50 -13.34 -7.75
CA TRP A 48 -0.15 -13.78 -6.52
C TRP A 48 -0.32 -15.30 -6.56
N GLY A 49 0.14 -16.01 -5.53
CA GLY A 49 -0.11 -17.44 -5.42
C GLY A 49 0.33 -18.03 -4.09
N ALA A 50 -0.35 -19.08 -3.66
CA ALA A 50 -0.13 -19.70 -2.35
C ALA A 50 1.34 -20.11 -2.17
N LYS A 51 1.98 -20.66 -3.20
CA LYS A 51 3.39 -21.09 -3.13
C LYS A 51 4.39 -19.94 -3.03
N GLU A 52 4.07 -18.76 -3.57
CA GLU A 52 4.97 -17.60 -3.55
C GLU A 52 4.84 -16.79 -2.24
N VAL A 53 3.63 -16.76 -1.65
CA VAL A 53 3.37 -16.09 -0.36
C VAL A 53 3.84 -16.94 0.84
N VAL A 54 3.79 -18.27 0.73
CA VAL A 54 3.95 -19.18 1.89
C VAL A 54 5.38 -19.67 2.12
N LYS A 55 6.25 -19.78 1.10
CA LYS A 55 7.41 -20.67 1.27
C LYS A 55 8.57 -20.10 2.11
N TYR A 56 8.93 -18.81 2.05
CA TYR A 56 10.09 -18.27 2.81
C TYR A 56 10.05 -16.76 3.16
N GLY A 57 8.88 -16.09 3.13
CA GLY A 57 8.83 -14.62 3.30
C GLY A 57 7.51 -14.04 3.85
N SER A 58 6.70 -14.84 4.55
CA SER A 58 5.32 -14.50 4.92
C SER A 58 5.20 -13.24 5.77
N GLU A 59 5.94 -13.11 6.88
CA GLU A 59 5.77 -11.95 7.78
C GLU A 59 6.11 -10.61 7.13
N LYS A 60 7.22 -10.54 6.38
CA LYS A 60 7.64 -9.30 5.71
C LYS A 60 6.66 -8.93 4.60
N PHE A 61 6.18 -9.91 3.86
CA PHE A 61 5.19 -9.69 2.81
C PHE A 61 3.83 -9.26 3.39
N ILE A 62 3.34 -9.96 4.42
CA ILE A 62 2.12 -9.60 5.16
C ILE A 62 2.23 -8.18 5.69
N LYS A 63 3.34 -7.83 6.35
CA LYS A 63 3.59 -6.47 6.85
C LYS A 63 3.64 -5.43 5.73
N THR A 64 4.16 -5.79 4.56
CA THR A 64 4.15 -4.89 3.40
C THR A 64 2.73 -4.66 2.90
N CYS A 65 1.90 -5.70 2.86
CA CYS A 65 0.47 -5.61 2.54
C CYS A 65 -0.28 -4.76 3.58
N GLU A 66 -0.06 -4.98 4.87
CA GLU A 66 -0.65 -4.20 5.96
C GLU A 66 -0.29 -2.72 5.84
N ASN A 67 0.98 -2.40 5.62
CA ASN A 67 1.42 -1.01 5.43
C ASN A 67 0.76 -0.36 4.22
N LEU A 68 0.59 -1.09 3.11
CA LEU A 68 -0.15 -0.58 1.96
C LEU A 68 -1.62 -0.31 2.31
N LEU A 69 -2.27 -1.22 3.05
CA LEU A 69 -3.66 -1.03 3.46
C LEU A 69 -3.84 0.15 4.41
N LEU A 70 -2.88 0.41 5.31
CA LEU A 70 -2.91 1.60 6.14
C LEU A 70 -2.90 2.88 5.29
N GLU A 71 -2.07 2.94 4.25
CA GLU A 71 -2.07 4.08 3.31
C GLU A 71 -3.40 4.18 2.54
N VAL A 72 -3.95 3.06 2.08
CA VAL A 72 -5.25 3.00 1.38
C VAL A 72 -6.40 3.47 2.29
N GLU A 73 -6.43 3.03 3.54
CA GLU A 73 -7.44 3.41 4.55
C GLU A 73 -7.36 4.91 4.93
N THR A 74 -6.22 5.58 4.69
CA THR A 74 -6.15 7.05 4.86
C THR A 74 -6.84 7.85 3.75
N ILE A 75 -7.12 7.21 2.61
CA ILE A 75 -7.62 7.87 1.38
C ILE A 75 -9.05 7.44 1.06
N PHE A 76 -9.36 6.16 1.31
CA PHE A 76 -10.61 5.54 0.91
C PHE A 76 -11.40 5.06 2.11
N VAL A 77 -12.73 5.10 1.98
CA VAL A 77 -13.61 4.50 2.99
C VAL A 77 -13.44 2.99 2.95
N TYR A 78 -13.41 2.38 4.14
CA TYR A 78 -13.42 0.92 4.31
C TYR A 78 -14.54 0.30 3.45
N ASP A 79 -14.27 -0.86 2.84
CA ASP A 79 -15.12 -1.57 1.85
C ASP A 79 -15.28 -0.94 0.45
N GLU A 80 -14.96 0.34 0.23
CA GLU A 80 -15.04 0.94 -1.12
C GLU A 80 -14.10 0.22 -2.09
N VAL A 81 -12.84 0.04 -1.67
CA VAL A 81 -11.81 -0.60 -2.48
C VAL A 81 -12.15 -2.06 -2.72
N GLU A 82 -12.53 -2.82 -1.68
CA GLU A 82 -12.90 -4.24 -1.81
C GLU A 82 -14.07 -4.45 -2.78
N ARG A 83 -15.10 -3.60 -2.69
CA ARG A 83 -16.24 -3.64 -3.62
C ARG A 83 -15.81 -3.40 -5.06
N GLU A 84 -14.92 -2.45 -5.31
CA GLU A 84 -14.44 -2.19 -6.68
C GLU A 84 -13.47 -3.28 -7.17
N CYS A 85 -12.68 -3.90 -6.30
CA CYS A 85 -11.88 -5.09 -6.63
C CYS A 85 -12.78 -6.24 -7.08
N SER A 86 -13.86 -6.50 -6.34
CA SER A 86 -14.89 -7.48 -6.70
C SER A 86 -15.50 -7.21 -8.09
N ARG A 87 -15.87 -5.96 -8.37
CA ARG A 87 -16.42 -5.56 -9.67
C ARG A 87 -15.41 -5.68 -10.80
N TRP A 88 -14.15 -5.31 -10.53
CA TRP A 88 -13.06 -5.43 -11.48
C TRP A 88 -12.82 -6.89 -11.87
N TYR A 89 -12.80 -7.78 -10.87
CA TYR A 89 -12.68 -9.21 -11.11
C TYR A 89 -13.77 -9.72 -12.06
N LEU A 90 -15.04 -9.44 -11.75
CA LEU A 90 -16.16 -9.86 -12.60
C LEU A 90 -16.06 -9.32 -14.02
N SER A 91 -15.57 -8.08 -14.20
CA SER A 91 -15.33 -7.49 -15.52
C SER A 91 -14.22 -8.24 -16.28
N CYS A 92 -13.15 -8.64 -15.59
CA CYS A 92 -12.02 -9.35 -16.16
C CYS A 92 -12.28 -10.82 -16.47
N THR A 93 -13.20 -11.46 -15.74
CA THR A 93 -13.49 -12.88 -15.86
C THR A 93 -14.80 -13.21 -16.58
N LYS A 94 -15.51 -12.19 -17.09
CA LYS A 94 -16.83 -12.35 -17.72
C LYS A 94 -16.88 -13.40 -18.85
N ASP A 95 -15.78 -13.55 -19.59
CA ASP A 95 -15.67 -14.46 -20.74
C ASP A 95 -14.71 -15.64 -20.47
N VAL A 96 -14.26 -15.80 -19.22
CA VAL A 96 -13.35 -16.87 -18.83
C VAL A 96 -14.17 -18.09 -18.44
N GLU A 97 -14.07 -19.15 -19.24
CA GLU A 97 -14.72 -20.43 -18.94
C GLU A 97 -14.15 -21.01 -17.63
N ASN A 98 -15.02 -21.45 -16.73
CA ASN A 98 -14.66 -21.99 -15.41
C ASN A 98 -13.82 -21.03 -14.55
N ALA A 99 -14.05 -19.72 -14.66
CA ALA A 99 -13.42 -18.74 -13.77
C ALA A 99 -13.64 -19.10 -12.29
N PRO A 100 -12.60 -18.95 -11.43
CA PRO A 100 -12.78 -19.14 -9.99
C PRO A 100 -13.88 -18.26 -9.40
N GLN A 101 -14.42 -18.65 -8.25
CA GLN A 101 -15.36 -17.79 -7.55
C GLN A 101 -14.66 -16.49 -7.09
N ASN A 102 -15.34 -15.36 -7.26
CA ASN A 102 -14.88 -14.04 -6.81
C ASN A 102 -14.53 -14.05 -5.31
N PRO A 103 -13.25 -13.86 -4.94
CA PRO A 103 -12.78 -14.04 -3.56
C PRO A 103 -13.27 -12.95 -2.61
N TRP A 104 -13.46 -11.72 -3.11
CA TRP A 104 -13.90 -10.56 -2.32
C TRP A 104 -15.36 -10.68 -1.87
N THR A 105 -16.11 -11.63 -2.43
CA THR A 105 -17.50 -11.93 -2.02
C THR A 105 -17.62 -13.17 -1.14
N LYS A 106 -16.54 -13.96 -0.98
CA LYS A 106 -16.56 -15.15 -0.13
C LYS A 106 -16.69 -14.73 1.33
N LEU A 107 -17.34 -15.56 2.15
CA LEU A 107 -17.34 -15.36 3.61
C LEU A 107 -15.98 -15.74 4.22
N LYS A 108 -15.40 -16.85 3.73
CA LYS A 108 -14.08 -17.34 4.14
C LYS A 108 -13.17 -17.40 2.92
N VAL A 109 -12.06 -16.69 2.98
CA VAL A 109 -11.01 -16.64 1.94
C VAL A 109 -9.90 -17.60 2.34
N SER A 110 -9.28 -18.28 1.37
CA SER A 110 -8.09 -19.13 1.58
C SER A 110 -6.88 -18.61 0.80
N GLU A 111 -5.70 -19.18 1.05
CA GLU A 111 -4.48 -18.81 0.31
C GLU A 111 -4.60 -19.07 -1.21
N GLU A 112 -5.39 -20.08 -1.61
CA GLU A 112 -5.67 -20.38 -3.02
C GLU A 112 -6.40 -19.23 -3.71
N ASP A 113 -7.21 -18.47 -2.96
CA ASP A 113 -7.94 -17.33 -3.50
C ASP A 113 -7.02 -16.17 -3.91
N LEU A 114 -5.79 -16.11 -3.40
CA LEU A 114 -4.83 -15.08 -3.78
C LEU A 114 -4.51 -15.14 -5.27
N GLU A 115 -4.52 -16.33 -5.89
CA GLU A 115 -4.24 -16.49 -7.32
C GLU A 115 -5.23 -15.73 -8.20
N THR A 116 -6.45 -15.51 -7.71
CA THR A 116 -7.49 -14.80 -8.45
C THR A 116 -7.16 -13.32 -8.68
N VAL A 117 -6.27 -12.73 -7.87
CA VAL A 117 -5.79 -11.35 -8.04
C VAL A 117 -5.07 -11.19 -9.38
N ASN A 118 -4.47 -12.26 -9.92
CA ASN A 118 -3.78 -12.22 -11.20
C ASN A 118 -4.72 -11.95 -12.39
N TYR A 119 -6.03 -12.18 -12.26
CA TYR A 119 -7.01 -11.85 -13.30
C TYR A 119 -7.26 -10.34 -13.43
N LEU A 120 -6.90 -9.54 -12.42
CA LEU A 120 -7.07 -8.10 -12.48
C LEU A 120 -6.08 -7.48 -13.47
N ALA A 121 -6.60 -7.08 -14.64
CA ALA A 121 -5.83 -6.47 -15.71
C ALA A 121 -6.38 -5.08 -16.08
N LYS A 122 -5.49 -4.17 -16.49
CA LYS A 122 -5.83 -2.77 -16.82
C LYS A 122 -6.86 -2.69 -17.97
N GLU A 123 -6.83 -3.67 -18.86
CA GLU A 123 -7.63 -3.77 -20.07
C GLU A 123 -9.11 -3.98 -19.75
N CYS A 124 -9.40 -4.67 -18.65
CA CYS A 124 -10.76 -4.98 -18.18
C CYS A 124 -11.20 -4.15 -16.97
N LYS A 125 -10.47 -3.06 -16.65
CA LYS A 125 -10.81 -2.16 -15.55
C LYS A 125 -12.22 -1.60 -15.68
N THR A 126 -12.86 -1.38 -14.52
CA THR A 126 -14.17 -0.74 -14.45
C THR A 126 -14.03 0.77 -14.28
N SER A 127 -15.11 1.50 -14.51
CA SER A 127 -15.16 2.94 -14.20
C SER A 127 -14.96 3.23 -12.72
N GLY A 128 -15.25 2.27 -11.84
CA GLY A 128 -14.97 2.38 -10.40
C GLY A 128 -13.48 2.36 -10.08
N ILE A 129 -12.73 1.46 -10.70
CA ILE A 129 -11.26 1.44 -10.60
C ILE A 129 -10.64 2.73 -11.14
N ASP A 130 -11.17 3.27 -12.24
CA ASP A 130 -10.73 4.59 -12.75
C ASP A 130 -11.00 5.73 -11.76
N ARG A 131 -12.12 5.70 -11.03
CA ARG A 131 -12.41 6.69 -9.99
C ARG A 131 -11.47 6.55 -8.80
N LEU A 132 -11.19 5.32 -8.36
CA LEU A 132 -10.20 5.06 -7.30
C LEU A 132 -8.83 5.61 -7.70
N ARG A 133 -8.38 5.33 -8.94
CA ARG A 133 -7.11 5.83 -9.48
C ARG A 133 -7.02 7.35 -9.40
N LYS A 134 -8.05 8.06 -9.89
CA LYS A 134 -8.08 9.54 -9.89
C LYS A 134 -8.02 10.11 -8.49
N ARG A 135 -8.82 9.60 -7.56
CA ARG A 135 -8.78 10.05 -6.15
C ARG A 135 -7.42 9.76 -5.51
N TRP A 136 -6.81 8.60 -5.80
CA TRP A 136 -5.48 8.29 -5.26
C TRP A 136 -4.41 9.25 -5.79
N ILE A 137 -4.49 9.67 -7.07
CA ILE A 137 -3.60 10.69 -7.64
C ILE A 137 -3.75 12.02 -6.90
N GLU A 138 -4.99 12.43 -6.60
CA GLU A 138 -5.28 13.71 -5.92
C GLU A 138 -4.74 13.73 -4.49
N GLU A 139 -4.85 12.61 -3.77
CA GLU A 139 -4.55 12.52 -2.34
C GLU A 139 -3.12 12.04 -2.03
N ASN A 140 -2.39 11.47 -3.01
CA ASN A 140 -1.07 10.88 -2.76
C ASN A 140 -0.07 11.15 -3.87
N SER A 141 0.94 11.98 -3.57
CA SER A 141 1.98 12.36 -4.53
C SER A 141 2.88 11.20 -4.97
N TYR A 142 3.13 10.20 -4.11
CA TYR A 142 3.92 9.02 -4.50
C TYR A 142 3.18 8.18 -5.54
N PHE A 143 1.86 8.00 -5.37
CA PHE A 143 1.00 7.35 -6.36
C PHE A 143 0.92 8.16 -7.66
N ALA A 144 0.73 9.48 -7.55
CA ALA A 144 0.63 10.37 -8.70
C ALA A 144 1.89 10.35 -9.59
N ASN A 145 3.07 10.20 -8.99
CA ASN A 145 4.35 10.13 -9.69
C ASN A 145 4.61 8.81 -10.42
N LYS A 146 3.79 7.77 -10.19
CA LYS A 146 3.89 6.50 -10.91
C LYS A 146 3.28 6.61 -12.30
N ASN A 147 3.81 5.85 -13.25
CA ASN A 147 3.20 5.76 -14.56
C ASN A 147 1.85 5.03 -14.49
N GLU A 148 1.02 5.14 -15.53
CA GLU A 148 -0.33 4.60 -15.49
C GLU A 148 -0.38 3.09 -15.21
N LEU A 149 0.55 2.29 -15.76
CA LEU A 149 0.59 0.85 -15.52
C LEU A 149 0.90 0.55 -14.05
N GLU A 150 1.91 1.22 -13.48
CA GLU A 150 2.28 1.13 -12.07
C GLU A 150 1.14 1.53 -11.14
N GLN A 151 0.35 2.54 -11.50
CA GLN A 151 -0.83 2.96 -10.75
C GLN A 151 -1.88 1.83 -10.69
N TYR A 152 -2.17 1.14 -11.79
CA TYR A 152 -3.08 0.00 -11.75
C TYR A 152 -2.49 -1.21 -11.04
N ASN A 153 -1.17 -1.43 -11.11
CA ASN A 153 -0.52 -2.46 -10.33
C ASN A 153 -0.63 -2.19 -8.82
N LEU A 154 -0.48 -0.93 -8.39
CA LEU A 154 -0.71 -0.53 -7.00
C LEU A 154 -2.15 -0.82 -6.56
N ILE A 155 -3.15 -0.51 -7.40
CA ILE A 155 -4.55 -0.82 -7.10
C ILE A 155 -4.79 -2.34 -7.06
N LYS A 156 -4.27 -3.09 -8.03
CA LYS A 156 -4.31 -4.56 -8.05
C LYS A 156 -3.70 -5.14 -6.79
N ASN A 157 -2.54 -4.63 -6.38
CA ASN A 157 -1.84 -5.12 -5.21
C ASN A 157 -2.54 -4.72 -3.91
N ALA A 158 -3.21 -3.56 -3.87
CA ALA A 158 -4.13 -3.22 -2.79
C ALA A 158 -5.30 -4.22 -2.71
N CYS A 159 -5.88 -4.63 -3.85
CA CYS A 159 -6.91 -5.67 -3.89
C CYS A 159 -6.42 -7.01 -3.31
N GLY A 160 -5.18 -7.41 -3.62
CA GLY A 160 -4.56 -8.60 -3.05
C GLY A 160 -4.24 -8.45 -1.56
N SER A 161 -3.76 -7.28 -1.13
CA SER A 161 -3.49 -7.00 0.29
C SER A 161 -4.75 -7.11 1.15
N ILE A 162 -5.93 -6.74 0.64
CA ILE A 162 -7.22 -6.95 1.33
C ILE A 162 -7.43 -8.45 1.62
N LEU A 163 -7.20 -9.32 0.62
CA LEU A 163 -7.33 -10.76 0.82
C LEU A 163 -6.31 -11.30 1.82
N VAL A 164 -5.07 -10.82 1.78
CA VAL A 164 -4.04 -11.16 2.79
C VAL A 164 -4.50 -10.79 4.19
N LYS A 165 -5.03 -9.57 4.40
CA LYS A 165 -5.59 -9.14 5.69
C LYS A 165 -6.74 -10.04 6.15
N ARG A 166 -7.59 -10.51 5.24
CA ARG A 166 -8.69 -11.43 5.58
C ARG A 166 -8.24 -12.86 5.92
N ILE A 167 -7.07 -13.28 5.43
CA ILE A 167 -6.51 -14.62 5.68
C ILE A 167 -5.71 -14.63 7.00
N TYR A 168 -4.94 -13.57 7.27
CA TYR A 168 -3.94 -13.56 8.35
C TYR A 168 -4.18 -12.52 9.47
N GLY A 169 -5.10 -11.57 9.28
CA GLY A 169 -5.48 -10.55 10.27
C GLY A 169 -6.70 -10.93 11.08
#